data_AF-A0A0U3AMG1-F1
#
_entry.id   AF-A0A0U3AMG1-F1
#
_cell.length_a   1.000
_cell.length_b   1.000
_cell.length_c   1.000
_cell.angle_alpha   90.00
_cell.angle_beta   90.00
_cell.angle_gamma   90.00
#
_symmetry.space_group_name_H-M   'P 1'
#
loop_
_entity.id
_entity.type
_entity.pdbx_description
1 polymer ?
#
loop_
_entity_poly.entity_id
_entity_poly.type
_entity_poly.pdbx_seq_one_letter_code
_entity_poly.pdbx_strand_id
1 'polypeptide(L)'
;MSAMIEDYALIGDCETAALVSRDGSIDWLCWPRFDSNACFAALLGRPENGRWKISPIDAKRQSTRRYLPNTLILETEFTTEDGVVQIVDFMPTV
;
A
#
# COMPACT_ATOMS: atom_id res chain seq x y z
N MET A 1 -1.61 -14.83 -3.80
CA MET A 1 -2.57 -14.26 -4.78
C MET A 1 -2.69 -12.79 -4.48
N SER A 2 -2.89 -11.97 -5.51
CA SER A 2 -3.17 -10.55 -5.34
C SER A 2 -4.51 -10.34 -4.64
N ALA A 3 -4.63 -9.24 -3.88
CA ALA A 3 -5.89 -8.84 -3.26
C ALA A 3 -6.93 -8.42 -4.30
N MET A 4 -8.18 -8.24 -3.87
CA MET A 4 -9.23 -7.69 -4.74
C MET A 4 -8.88 -6.24 -5.11
N ILE A 5 -9.32 -5.78 -6.28
CA ILE A 5 -8.97 -4.42 -6.74
C ILE A 5 -9.44 -3.33 -5.76
N GLU A 6 -10.60 -3.55 -5.14
CA GLU A 6 -11.19 -2.68 -4.11
C GLU A 6 -10.39 -2.65 -2.80
N ASP A 7 -9.46 -3.58 -2.59
CA ASP A 7 -8.56 -3.61 -1.44
C ASP A 7 -7.27 -2.82 -1.67
N TYR A 8 -7.11 -2.17 -2.81
CA TYR A 8 -5.99 -1.24 -3.04
C TYR A 8 -6.41 0.21 -2.86
N ALA A 9 -5.48 1.00 -2.34
CA ALA A 9 -5.51 2.45 -2.30
C ALA A 9 -4.37 2.99 -3.16
N LEU A 10 -4.54 4.19 -3.71
CA LEU A 10 -3.58 4.86 -4.59
C LEU A 10 -2.89 5.98 -3.83
N ILE A 11 -1.56 6.01 -3.84
CA ILE A 11 -0.75 7.17 -3.44
C ILE A 11 0.08 7.64 -4.66
N GLY A 12 0.43 8.91 -4.73
CA GLY A 12 1.17 9.46 -5.88
C GLY A 12 1.72 10.86 -5.63
N ASP A 13 2.72 11.24 -6.41
CA ASP A 13 3.48 12.50 -6.37
C ASP A 13 3.41 13.29 -7.69
N CYS A 14 2.43 12.97 -8.54
CA CYS A 14 2.28 13.47 -9.92
C CYS A 14 3.33 12.98 -10.93
N GLU A 15 4.43 12.34 -10.52
CA GLU A 15 5.40 11.70 -11.43
C GLU A 15 5.13 10.21 -11.60
N THR A 16 4.67 9.57 -10.52
CA THR A 16 4.21 8.18 -10.52
C THR A 16 3.15 7.91 -9.44
N ALA A 17 2.73 6.65 -9.31
CA ALA A 17 1.81 6.22 -8.27
C ALA A 17 2.08 4.78 -7.83
N ALA A 18 1.73 4.50 -6.57
CA ALA A 18 1.83 3.18 -5.96
C ALA A 18 0.44 2.65 -5.55
N LEU A 19 0.24 1.33 -5.62
CA LEU A 19 -0.96 0.68 -5.12
C LEU A 19 -0.69 -0.01 -3.79
N VAL A 20 -1.31 0.50 -2.73
CA VAL A 20 -1.20 0.04 -1.35
C VAL A 20 -2.36 -0.89 -1.01
N SER A 21 -2.06 -2.15 -0.76
CA SER A 21 -2.98 -3.16 -0.27
C SER A 21 -3.44 -2.83 1.15
N ARG A 22 -4.68 -3.18 1.47
CA ARG A 22 -5.24 -3.16 2.83
C ARG A 22 -4.43 -4.04 3.82
N ASP A 23 -3.59 -4.95 3.31
CA ASP A 23 -2.64 -5.74 4.11
C ASP A 23 -1.29 -5.04 4.38
N GLY A 24 -1.18 -3.75 4.04
CA GLY A 24 0.01 -2.93 4.32
C GLY A 24 1.17 -3.19 3.34
N SER A 25 0.87 -3.72 2.16
CA SER A 25 1.87 -3.92 1.11
C SER A 25 1.71 -2.97 -0.06
N ILE A 26 2.83 -2.51 -0.62
CA ILE A 26 2.90 -1.88 -1.94
C ILE A 26 3.13 -3.00 -2.95
N ASP A 27 2.08 -3.36 -3.68
CA ASP A 27 2.10 -4.50 -4.62
C ASP A 27 2.32 -4.06 -6.08
N TRP A 28 2.22 -2.76 -6.36
CA TRP A 28 2.52 -2.18 -7.67
C TRP A 28 3.18 -0.81 -7.53
N LEU A 29 4.28 -0.61 -8.25
CA LEU A 29 4.95 0.68 -8.38
C LEU A 29 5.84 0.69 -9.63
N CYS A 30 5.54 1.57 -10.59
CA CYS A 30 6.49 1.96 -11.63
C CYS A 30 7.35 3.11 -11.09
N TRP A 31 8.67 3.05 -11.21
CA TRP A 31 9.54 4.10 -10.68
C TRP A 31 10.70 4.41 -11.64
N PRO A 32 11.06 5.70 -11.87
CA PRO A 32 10.52 6.90 -11.22
C PRO A 32 9.26 7.48 -11.89
N ARG A 33 8.85 7.00 -13.07
CA ARG A 33 7.69 7.51 -13.82
C ARG A 33 6.66 6.43 -14.06
N PHE A 34 5.42 6.82 -14.38
CA PHE A 34 4.33 5.88 -14.72
C PHE A 34 4.68 4.85 -15.82
N ASP A 35 5.47 5.25 -16.82
CA ASP A 35 5.89 4.42 -17.96
C ASP A 35 7.21 3.68 -17.72
N SER A 36 7.79 3.78 -16.51
CA SER A 36 9.00 3.05 -16.14
C SER A 36 8.70 1.58 -15.84
N ASN A 37 9.73 0.75 -15.79
CA ASN A 37 9.58 -0.63 -15.34
C ASN A 37 8.99 -0.68 -13.92
N ALA A 38 8.17 -1.70 -13.67
CA ALA A 38 7.61 -1.94 -12.35
C ALA A 38 8.70 -2.45 -11.39
N CYS A 39 8.98 -1.69 -10.33
CA CYS A 39 9.84 -2.11 -9.23
C CYS A 39 9.13 -3.13 -8.31
N PHE A 40 7.80 -3.00 -8.18
CA PHE A 40 6.92 -3.97 -7.54
C PHE A 40 5.85 -4.43 -8.54
N ALA A 41 5.64 -5.74 -8.65
CA ALA A 41 4.73 -6.34 -9.63
C ALA A 41 3.85 -7.48 -9.05
N ALA A 42 3.69 -7.52 -7.73
CA ALA A 42 2.88 -8.53 -7.05
C ALA A 42 1.37 -8.45 -7.39
N LEU A 43 0.86 -7.29 -7.87
CA LEU A 43 -0.54 -7.13 -8.29
C LEU A 43 -0.96 -8.12 -9.39
N LEU A 44 -0.11 -8.30 -10.40
CA LEU A 44 -0.36 -9.21 -11.54
C LEU A 44 0.39 -10.54 -11.41
N GLY A 45 1.23 -10.67 -10.39
CA GLY A 45 2.06 -11.83 -10.14
C GLY A 45 1.81 -12.46 -8.79
N ARG A 46 2.91 -12.81 -8.12
CA ARG A 46 2.95 -13.39 -6.78
C ARG A 46 3.88 -12.56 -5.90
N PRO A 47 3.92 -12.77 -4.57
CA PRO A 47 4.78 -11.99 -3.67
C PRO A 47 6.26 -11.94 -4.08
N GLU A 48 6.78 -12.98 -4.75
CA GLU A 48 8.14 -13.02 -5.28
C GLU A 48 8.40 -12.10 -6.49
N ASN A 49 7.36 -11.56 -7.13
CA ASN A 49 7.47 -10.57 -8.20
C ASN A 49 7.72 -9.14 -7.66
N GLY A 50 8.07 -9.01 -6.38
CA GLY A 50 8.38 -7.75 -5.74
C GLY A 50 7.17 -7.11 -5.10
N ARG A 51 7.30 -6.87 -3.79
CA ARG A 51 6.43 -6.01 -2.98
C ARG A 51 7.23 -5.47 -1.80
N TRP A 52 6.81 -4.34 -1.27
CA TRP A 52 7.24 -3.90 0.06
C TRP A 52 6.08 -4.05 1.03
N LYS A 53 6.29 -4.63 2.22
CA LYS A 53 5.20 -4.91 3.15
C LYS A 53 5.58 -4.56 4.58
N ILE A 54 4.71 -3.79 5.23
CA ILE A 54 4.70 -3.59 6.68
C ILE A 54 3.30 -3.93 7.19
N SER A 55 3.20 -4.91 8.08
CA SER A 55 1.93 -5.26 8.73
C SER A 55 2.22 -5.95 10.07
N PRO A 56 1.26 -5.98 11.00
CA PRO A 56 1.32 -6.92 12.11
C PRO A 56 1.43 -8.37 11.64
N ILE A 57 2.03 -9.21 12.48
CA ILE A 57 2.16 -10.65 12.25
C ILE A 57 0.84 -11.38 12.58
N ASP A 58 0.00 -10.79 13.45
CA ASP A 58 -1.29 -11.34 13.86
C ASP A 58 -2.23 -11.50 12.65
N ALA A 59 -2.61 -12.75 12.37
CA ALA A 59 -3.50 -13.11 11.27
C ALA A 59 -4.97 -12.69 11.50
N LYS A 60 -5.38 -12.48 12.75
CA LYS A 60 -6.74 -12.04 13.10
C LYS A 60 -6.88 -10.52 13.14
N ARG A 61 -5.82 -9.79 12.78
CA ARG A 61 -5.86 -8.33 12.72
C ARG A 61 -7.08 -7.85 11.94
N GLN A 62 -7.61 -6.72 12.36
CA GLN A 62 -8.58 -5.97 11.56
C GLN A 62 -7.87 -4.78 10.92
N SER A 63 -8.41 -4.29 9.81
CA SER A 63 -7.87 -3.09 9.16
C SER A 63 -8.95 -2.13 8.75
N THR A 64 -8.72 -0.87 9.11
CA THR A 64 -9.47 0.26 8.57
C THR A 64 -8.51 1.19 7.86
N ARG A 65 -9.04 2.02 6.97
CA ARG A 65 -8.22 2.96 6.22
C ARG A 65 -8.99 4.18 5.82
N ARG A 66 -8.29 5.30 5.70
CA ARG A 66 -8.82 6.56 5.18
C ARG A 66 -7.70 7.36 4.54
N TYR A 67 -8.05 8.19 3.56
CA TYR A 67 -7.17 9.28 3.20
C TYR A 67 -7.31 10.41 4.23
N LEU A 68 -6.20 11.07 4.55
CA LEU A 68 -6.28 12.31 5.31
C LEU A 68 -7.05 13.36 4.48
N PRO A 69 -7.95 14.15 5.11
CA PRO A 69 -8.82 15.08 4.39
C PRO A 69 -8.06 15.97 3.40
N ASN A 70 -8.53 16.03 2.15
CA ASN A 70 -7.95 16.83 1.07
C ASN A 70 -6.50 16.49 0.70
N THR A 71 -6.06 15.24 0.92
CA THR A 71 -4.71 14.78 0.55
C THR A 71 -4.75 13.40 -0.11
N LEU A 72 -3.65 12.98 -0.74
CA LEU A 72 -3.37 11.59 -1.13
C LEU A 72 -2.51 10.84 -0.09
N ILE A 73 -2.53 11.29 1.17
CA ILE A 73 -1.87 10.60 2.29
C ILE A 73 -2.82 9.54 2.82
N LEU A 74 -2.39 8.29 2.81
CA LEU A 74 -3.18 7.15 3.26
C LEU A 74 -2.82 6.78 4.70
N GLU A 75 -3.82 6.71 5.58
CA GLU A 75 -3.68 6.07 6.87
C GLU A 75 -4.31 4.68 6.84
N THR A 76 -3.54 3.67 7.22
CA THR A 76 -4.01 2.31 7.47
C THR A 76 -3.82 1.98 8.93
N GLU A 77 -4.92 1.73 9.64
CA GLU A 77 -4.90 1.30 11.04
C GLU A 77 -5.09 -0.21 11.12
N PHE A 78 -4.23 -0.88 11.88
CA PHE A 78 -4.33 -2.29 12.18
C PHE A 78 -4.61 -2.47 13.67
N THR A 79 -5.68 -3.20 13.99
CA THR A 79 -6.03 -3.59 15.36
C THR A 79 -5.73 -5.07 15.54
N THR A 80 -4.92 -5.42 16.52
CA THR A 80 -4.58 -6.79 16.93
C THR A 80 -5.12 -7.08 18.33
N GLU A 81 -4.96 -8.31 18.82
CA GLU A 81 -5.29 -8.66 20.21
C GLU A 81 -4.44 -7.84 21.22
N ASP A 82 -3.21 -7.48 20.85
CA ASP A 82 -2.23 -6.84 21.74
C ASP A 82 -2.18 -5.30 21.63
N GLY A 83 -2.83 -4.70 20.63
CA GLY A 83 -2.81 -3.24 20.47
C GLY A 83 -3.21 -2.76 19.08
N VAL A 84 -2.87 -1.51 18.80
CA VAL A 84 -3.19 -0.82 17.55
C VAL A 84 -1.91 -0.22 16.98
N VAL A 85 -1.71 -0.36 15.66
CA VAL A 85 -0.62 0.31 14.93
C VAL A 85 -1.19 1.02 13.71
N GLN A 86 -0.75 2.24 13.48
CA GLN A 86 -1.12 3.03 12.31
C GLN A 86 0.09 3.15 11.37
N ILE A 87 -0.14 2.90 10.09
CA ILE A 87 0.81 3.14 8.99
C ILE A 87 0.32 4.34 8.20
N VAL A 88 1.24 5.25 7.87
CA VAL A 88 0.98 6.44 7.05
C VAL A 88 1.81 6.34 5.79
N ASP A 89 1.16 6.12 4.66
CA ASP A 89 1.77 6.02 3.34
C ASP A 89 1.54 7.30 2.55
N PHE A 90 2.61 7.90 2.02
CA PHE A 90 2.53 9.05 1.14
C PHE A 90 3.75 9.13 0.22
N MET A 91 3.60 9.82 -0.90
CA MET A 91 4.68 10.13 -1.82
C MET A 91 4.89 11.65 -1.80
N PRO A 92 6.04 12.16 -1.34
CA PRO A 92 6.30 13.58 -1.31
C PRO A 92 6.57 14.11 -2.73
N THR A 93 6.00 15.26 -3.08
CA THR A 93 6.40 16.03 -4.26
C THR A 93 7.72 16.73 -3.95
N VAL A 94 8.75 16.52 -4.76
CA VAL A 94 10.01 17.29 -4.70
C VAL A 94 9.91 18.61 -5.44
#